data_AF-A0A7S3GKQ2-F1
#
_entry.id   AF-A0A7S3GKQ2-F1
#
_cell.length_a   1.000
_cell.length_b   1.000
_cell.length_c   1.000
_cell.angle_alpha   90.00
_cell.angle_beta   90.00
_cell.angle_gamma   90.00
#
_symmetry.space_group_name_H-M   'P 1'
#
loop_
_entity.id
_entity.type
_entity.pdbx_description
1 polymer ?
#
loop_
_entity_poly.entity_id
_entity_poly.type
_entity_poly.pdbx_seq_one_letter_code
_entity_poly.pdbx_strand_id
1 'polypeptide(L)'
;MSARSLASPQSAGEQKKKLADSLIKKFNKKFNGPLNNPHLSSIIVAEVGKLLQKAKISPGDLEQVEAKISREAVSESSAVLRNEDVRLRKIKAEMSSKGGLPAALLSKEDRKILPKELKKTIASPKKKPAARVSVNMLENTVRARNAQLDKQKAKHTSVFSSLGMVGPATPDSDAGNILVGAKSLPLDQAVDPWSVLIMHDVKKYEDERKQREEQKRLQREQWKRELDDQVKINERKKKEAAMEEVKYAEEEQDQLRVADIQEKKKKEAKMMINTKLKEERAKTVAELQEQKRRQLEEQKEEEKSEVRRMEAEIARAERRQQRKREEEAERAKRLQEENKEQRKMREEERKKKHRMDLEYAASQARMLDDLERRRLEALGKIKEKMKTIEVMGDTLGHSILEKEEEDERRAEMWRQAYEKKQLKIEREREERIEKLRQESILSLEEQKQLRELERQKQKLEEDKMAIQFKAQAIKARQEAEVKERMTKEKYLQYKRELEKDIQRRAQMTMEADRLKMTKEELELNRHLLEDSLV
;
A
#
# COMPACT_ATOMS: atom_id res chain seq x y z
N MET A 1 -56.49 -15.11 54.00
CA MET A 1 -55.53 -13.99 53.88
C MET A 1 -54.63 -14.23 52.67
N SER A 2 -54.89 -13.52 51.56
CA SER A 2 -54.10 -13.60 50.32
C SER A 2 -53.03 -12.51 50.31
N ALA A 3 -51.76 -12.88 50.44
CA ALA A 3 -50.64 -11.98 50.22
C ALA A 3 -50.37 -11.87 48.71
N ARG A 4 -50.97 -10.88 48.05
CA ARG A 4 -50.53 -10.42 46.72
C ARG A 4 -49.25 -9.60 46.91
N SER A 5 -48.12 -10.14 46.47
CA SER A 5 -46.85 -9.42 46.42
C SER A 5 -46.94 -8.30 45.37
N LEU A 6 -46.90 -7.06 45.86
CA LEU A 6 -46.74 -5.86 45.04
C LEU A 6 -45.26 -5.76 44.62
N ALA A 7 -44.87 -6.52 43.60
CA ALA A 7 -43.60 -6.26 42.91
C ALA A 7 -43.70 -4.90 42.20
N SER A 8 -42.86 -3.96 42.61
CA SER A 8 -42.79 -2.62 42.00
C SER A 8 -42.55 -2.74 40.47
N PRO A 9 -43.30 -2.00 39.63
CA PRO A 9 -43.15 -2.05 38.17
C PRO A 9 -41.74 -1.68 37.68
N GLN A 10 -40.91 -1.06 38.53
CA GLN A 10 -39.50 -0.80 38.23
C GLN A 10 -38.64 -2.08 38.19
N SER A 11 -38.91 -3.10 39.02
CA SER A 11 -38.09 -4.33 39.04
C SER A 11 -38.37 -5.24 37.84
N ALA A 12 -39.60 -5.20 37.30
CA ALA A 12 -39.98 -5.96 36.11
C ALA A 12 -39.31 -5.42 34.84
N GLY A 13 -39.08 -4.11 34.76
CA GLY A 13 -38.35 -3.47 33.65
C GLY A 13 -36.88 -3.87 33.61
N GLU A 14 -36.21 -3.90 34.76
CA GLU A 14 -34.80 -4.30 34.86
C GLU A 14 -34.58 -5.78 34.53
N GLN A 15 -35.47 -6.65 34.97
CA GLN A 15 -35.41 -8.07 34.63
C GLN A 15 -35.59 -8.31 33.13
N LYS A 16 -36.52 -7.60 32.49
CA LYS A 16 -36.71 -7.66 31.03
C LYS A 16 -35.47 -7.17 30.27
N LYS A 17 -34.81 -6.11 30.75
CA LYS A 17 -33.59 -5.58 30.14
C LYS A 17 -32.42 -6.57 30.24
N LYS A 18 -32.20 -7.17 31.42
CA LYS A 18 -31.18 -8.21 31.62
C LYS A 18 -31.43 -9.44 30.75
N LEU A 19 -32.70 -9.83 30.58
CA LEU A 19 -33.08 -10.92 29.69
C LEU A 19 -32.84 -10.58 28.22
N ALA A 20 -33.14 -9.33 27.80
CA ALA A 20 -32.84 -8.83 26.45
C ALA A 20 -31.34 -8.91 26.13
N ASP A 21 -30.50 -8.37 27.02
CA ASP A 21 -29.06 -8.34 26.83
C ASP A 21 -28.48 -9.77 26.79
N SER A 22 -29.01 -10.69 27.61
CA SER A 22 -28.61 -12.09 27.58
C SER A 22 -29.02 -12.80 26.29
N LEU A 23 -30.20 -12.54 25.75
CA LEU A 23 -30.68 -13.14 24.49
C LEU A 23 -29.91 -12.57 23.28
N ILE A 24 -29.71 -11.24 23.25
CA ILE A 24 -28.91 -10.58 22.22
C ILE A 24 -27.48 -11.14 22.21
N LYS A 25 -26.85 -11.31 23.38
CA LYS A 25 -25.51 -11.90 23.49
C LYS A 25 -25.47 -13.36 23.03
N LYS A 26 -26.49 -14.16 23.33
CA LYS A 26 -26.60 -15.55 22.87
C LYS A 26 -26.78 -15.64 21.35
N PHE A 27 -27.68 -14.85 20.77
CA PHE A 27 -27.92 -14.85 19.33
C PHE A 27 -26.72 -14.29 18.55
N ASN A 28 -26.12 -13.21 19.01
CA ASN A 28 -24.87 -12.71 18.42
C ASN A 28 -23.77 -13.77 18.49
N LYS A 29 -23.59 -14.49 19.61
CA LYS A 29 -22.59 -15.56 19.70
C LYS A 29 -22.90 -16.74 18.77
N LYS A 30 -24.18 -17.11 18.61
CA LYS A 30 -24.62 -18.25 17.80
C LYS A 30 -24.52 -17.98 16.30
N PHE A 31 -24.71 -16.73 15.88
CA PHE A 31 -24.67 -16.30 14.48
C PHE A 31 -23.40 -15.48 14.13
N ASN A 32 -22.31 -15.63 14.90
CA ASN A 32 -21.01 -14.97 14.68
C ASN A 32 -21.04 -13.42 14.63
N GLY A 33 -21.50 -12.75 15.69
CA GLY A 33 -21.33 -11.31 15.94
C GLY A 33 -20.29 -11.03 17.03
N PRO A 34 -19.41 -10.01 16.91
CA PRO A 34 -19.66 -8.68 16.33
C PRO A 34 -18.72 -8.23 15.19
N LEU A 35 -17.94 -9.13 14.57
CA LEU A 35 -16.80 -8.69 13.76
C LEU A 35 -17.08 -8.40 12.28
N ASN A 36 -18.20 -8.81 11.65
CA ASN A 36 -18.35 -8.62 10.19
C ASN A 36 -19.74 -8.21 9.65
N ASN A 37 -20.80 -8.04 10.45
CA ASN A 37 -22.09 -7.58 9.89
C ASN A 37 -22.96 -6.75 10.87
N PRO A 38 -22.93 -5.40 10.80
CA PRO A 38 -23.73 -4.54 11.66
C PRO A 38 -25.25 -4.63 11.39
N HIS A 39 -25.66 -5.10 10.21
CA HIS A 39 -27.08 -5.22 9.88
C HIS A 39 -27.76 -6.38 10.61
N LEU A 40 -27.12 -7.56 10.65
CA LEU A 40 -27.66 -8.71 11.37
C LEU A 40 -27.82 -8.43 12.87
N SER A 41 -26.89 -7.66 13.46
CA SER A 41 -26.97 -7.26 14.86
C SER A 41 -28.19 -6.37 15.15
N SER A 42 -28.55 -5.46 14.23
CA SER A 42 -29.74 -4.62 14.41
C SER A 42 -31.05 -5.42 14.32
N ILE A 43 -31.08 -6.46 13.49
CA ILE A 43 -32.22 -7.37 13.35
C ILE A 43 -32.40 -8.22 14.61
N ILE A 44 -31.30 -8.74 15.17
CA ILE A 44 -31.31 -9.49 16.43
C ILE A 44 -31.88 -8.61 17.56
N VAL A 45 -31.43 -7.36 17.68
CA VAL A 45 -31.94 -6.43 18.70
C VAL A 45 -33.43 -6.16 18.51
N ALA A 46 -33.89 -5.95 17.28
CA ALA A 46 -35.29 -5.66 16.97
C ALA A 46 -36.22 -6.85 17.28
N GLU A 47 -35.84 -8.07 16.89
CA GLU A 47 -36.67 -9.26 17.08
C GLU A 47 -36.68 -9.75 18.54
N VAL A 48 -35.56 -9.64 19.26
CA VAL A 48 -35.54 -9.85 20.73
C VAL A 48 -36.42 -8.81 21.43
N GLY A 49 -36.39 -7.55 20.98
CA GLY A 49 -37.28 -6.50 21.49
C GLY A 49 -38.76 -6.82 21.33
N LYS A 50 -39.18 -7.31 20.14
CA LYS A 50 -40.55 -7.76 19.88
C LYS A 50 -40.94 -8.98 20.72
N LEU A 51 -40.01 -9.92 20.91
CA LEU A 51 -40.24 -11.10 21.75
C LEU A 51 -40.57 -10.72 23.19
N LEU A 52 -39.86 -9.74 23.75
CA LEU A 52 -40.02 -9.29 25.14
C LEU A 52 -41.21 -8.35 25.37
N GLN A 53 -41.84 -7.87 24.29
CA GLN A 53 -43.11 -7.13 24.34
C GLN A 53 -44.32 -8.07 24.47
N LYS A 54 -44.18 -9.37 24.14
CA LYS A 54 -45.26 -10.35 24.34
C LYS A 54 -45.50 -10.61 25.84
N ALA A 55 -46.77 -10.67 26.24
CA ALA A 55 -47.17 -10.85 27.64
C ALA A 55 -46.81 -12.25 28.20
N LYS A 56 -46.72 -13.27 27.34
CA LYS A 56 -46.21 -14.61 27.64
C LYS A 56 -45.32 -15.05 26.47
N ILE A 57 -44.11 -15.49 26.78
CA ILE A 57 -43.14 -15.97 25.79
C ILE A 57 -43.21 -17.49 25.79
N SER A 58 -43.58 -18.08 24.65
CA SER A 58 -43.55 -19.53 24.48
C SER A 58 -42.20 -19.98 23.91
N PRO A 59 -41.80 -21.26 24.10
CA PRO A 59 -40.61 -21.82 23.46
C PRO A 59 -40.65 -21.70 21.92
N GLY A 60 -41.85 -21.82 21.33
CA GLY A 60 -42.04 -21.68 19.88
C GLY A 60 -41.79 -20.25 19.37
N ASP A 61 -42.02 -19.22 20.18
CA ASP A 61 -41.68 -17.84 19.80
C ASP A 61 -40.16 -17.64 19.69
N LEU A 62 -39.39 -18.33 20.53
CA LEU A 62 -37.93 -18.28 20.55
C LEU A 62 -37.35 -18.99 19.32
N GLU A 63 -37.92 -20.14 18.94
CA GLU A 63 -37.58 -20.85 17.71
C GLU A 63 -37.95 -20.05 16.45
N GLN A 64 -39.08 -19.34 16.46
CA GLN A 64 -39.46 -18.46 15.34
C GLN A 64 -38.46 -17.32 15.15
N VAL A 65 -38.04 -16.67 16.24
CA VAL A 65 -37.01 -15.61 16.20
C VAL A 65 -35.69 -16.19 15.70
N GLU A 66 -35.29 -17.36 16.16
CA GLU A 66 -34.07 -18.03 15.70
C GLU A 66 -34.12 -18.41 14.21
N ALA A 67 -35.24 -18.96 13.74
CA ALA A 67 -35.43 -19.34 12.34
C ALA A 67 -35.47 -18.11 11.43
N LYS A 68 -35.97 -16.97 11.92
CA LYS A 68 -36.00 -15.70 11.19
C LYS A 68 -34.59 -15.09 11.09
N ILE A 69 -33.84 -15.06 12.20
CA ILE A 69 -32.44 -14.61 12.21
C ILE A 69 -31.57 -15.53 11.31
N SER A 70 -31.80 -16.84 11.34
CA SER A 70 -31.09 -17.81 10.49
C SER A 70 -31.35 -17.60 8.99
N ARG A 71 -32.61 -17.34 8.62
CA ARG A 71 -32.97 -17.06 7.21
C ARG A 71 -32.31 -15.78 6.71
N GLU A 72 -32.28 -14.75 7.54
CA GLU A 72 -31.66 -13.47 7.19
C GLU A 72 -30.15 -13.60 7.05
N ALA A 73 -29.49 -14.34 7.96
CA ALA A 73 -28.06 -14.62 7.87
C ALA A 73 -27.66 -15.37 6.59
N VAL A 74 -28.51 -16.31 6.12
CA VAL A 74 -28.29 -17.05 4.86
C VAL A 74 -28.61 -16.19 3.64
N SER A 75 -29.67 -15.38 3.69
CA SER A 75 -30.06 -14.45 2.63
C SER A 75 -28.95 -13.43 2.34
N GLU A 76 -28.42 -12.78 3.38
CA GLU A 76 -27.32 -11.83 3.26
C GLU A 76 -26.04 -12.49 2.72
N SER A 77 -25.68 -13.68 3.23
CA SER A 77 -24.53 -14.43 2.72
C SER A 77 -24.66 -14.71 1.21
N SER A 78 -25.88 -15.01 0.74
CA SER A 78 -26.15 -15.25 -0.68
C SER A 78 -26.16 -13.97 -1.53
N ALA A 79 -26.58 -12.84 -0.97
CA ALA A 79 -26.60 -11.55 -1.63
C ALA A 79 -25.19 -10.98 -1.82
N VAL A 80 -24.31 -11.16 -0.82
CA VAL A 80 -22.89 -10.78 -0.91
C VAL A 80 -22.20 -11.55 -2.04
N LEU A 81 -22.38 -12.88 -2.11
CA LEU A 81 -21.80 -13.72 -3.15
C LEU A 81 -22.28 -13.35 -4.57
N ARG A 82 -23.57 -13.04 -4.74
CA ARG A 82 -24.10 -12.61 -6.05
C ARG A 82 -23.55 -11.26 -6.51
N ASN A 83 -23.38 -10.31 -5.59
CA ASN A 83 -22.81 -9.00 -5.91
C ASN A 83 -21.33 -9.09 -6.27
N GLU A 84 -20.61 -10.03 -5.65
CA GLU A 84 -19.19 -10.27 -5.93
C GLU A 84 -18.99 -10.91 -7.32
N ASP A 85 -19.83 -11.87 -7.70
CA ASP A 85 -19.85 -12.45 -9.05
C ASP A 85 -20.17 -11.43 -10.15
N VAL A 86 -21.13 -10.54 -9.91
CA VAL A 86 -21.50 -9.47 -10.85
C VAL A 86 -20.37 -8.45 -10.99
N ARG A 87 -19.71 -8.08 -9.89
CA ARG A 87 -18.50 -7.23 -9.90
C ARG A 87 -17.36 -7.85 -10.69
N LEU A 88 -17.07 -9.14 -10.48
CA LEU A 88 -16.01 -9.85 -11.18
C LEU A 88 -16.29 -9.95 -12.68
N ARG A 89 -17.54 -10.19 -13.09
CA ARG A 89 -17.94 -10.18 -14.51
C ARG A 89 -17.78 -8.81 -15.16
N LYS A 90 -18.13 -7.73 -14.45
CA LYS A 90 -17.99 -6.35 -14.95
C LYS A 90 -16.51 -5.97 -15.14
N ILE A 91 -15.66 -6.30 -14.16
CA ILE A 91 -14.20 -6.09 -14.27
C ILE A 91 -13.62 -6.90 -15.44
N LYS A 92 -14.06 -8.15 -15.64
CA LYS A 92 -13.61 -9.00 -16.75
C LYS A 92 -14.04 -8.45 -18.12
N ALA A 93 -15.27 -7.93 -18.23
CA ALA A 93 -15.79 -7.32 -19.46
C ALA A 93 -15.08 -6.00 -19.81
N GLU A 94 -14.76 -5.17 -18.80
CA GLU A 94 -14.02 -3.91 -19.00
C GLU A 94 -12.54 -4.16 -19.36
N MET A 95 -11.92 -5.20 -18.82
CA MET A 95 -10.56 -5.62 -19.18
C MET A 95 -10.46 -6.15 -20.63
N SER A 96 -11.50 -6.83 -21.12
CA SER A 96 -11.54 -7.41 -22.47
C SER A 96 -11.79 -6.38 -23.58
N SER A 97 -12.52 -5.29 -23.30
CA SER A 97 -12.95 -4.33 -24.33
C SER A 97 -12.00 -3.14 -24.53
N LYS A 98 -11.07 -2.87 -23.61
CA LYS A 98 -10.20 -1.67 -23.65
C LYS A 98 -8.69 -1.92 -23.69
N GLY A 99 -8.22 -3.12 -23.99
CA GLY A 99 -6.77 -3.37 -24.14
C GLY A 99 -5.93 -3.09 -22.88
N GLY A 100 -6.52 -3.27 -21.70
CA GLY A 100 -5.91 -3.00 -20.41
C GLY A 100 -6.30 -1.64 -19.84
N LEU A 101 -7.09 -1.65 -18.76
CA LEU A 101 -7.36 -0.47 -17.95
C LEU A 101 -6.07 -0.02 -17.23
N PRO A 102 -5.68 1.26 -17.27
CA PRO A 102 -4.58 1.76 -16.47
C PRO A 102 -4.90 1.55 -14.98
N ALA A 103 -3.98 0.92 -14.26
CA ALA A 103 -4.12 0.55 -12.85
C ALA A 103 -4.63 1.69 -11.95
N ALA A 104 -4.40 2.95 -12.35
CA ALA A 104 -4.81 4.16 -11.65
C ALA A 104 -6.34 4.34 -11.47
N LEU A 105 -7.19 3.65 -12.24
CA LEU A 105 -8.65 3.78 -12.16
C LEU A 105 -9.35 2.76 -11.26
N LEU A 106 -8.65 1.72 -10.79
CA LEU A 106 -9.19 0.73 -9.84
C LEU A 106 -8.95 1.18 -8.40
N SER A 107 -10.04 1.21 -7.61
CA SER A 107 -10.01 1.53 -6.17
C SER A 107 -9.10 0.55 -5.39
N LYS A 108 -8.62 0.96 -4.21
CA LYS A 108 -7.74 0.12 -3.38
C LYS A 108 -8.44 -1.16 -2.91
N GLU A 109 -9.77 -1.12 -2.71
CA GLU A 109 -10.57 -2.32 -2.41
C GLU A 109 -10.64 -3.28 -3.61
N ASP A 110 -10.90 -2.79 -4.82
CA ASP A 110 -11.05 -3.66 -6.01
C ASP A 110 -9.73 -4.36 -6.41
N ARG A 111 -8.59 -3.73 -6.09
CA ARG A 111 -7.26 -4.35 -6.28
C ARG A 111 -7.01 -5.52 -5.33
N LYS A 112 -7.69 -5.61 -4.18
CA LYS A 112 -7.50 -6.71 -3.23
C LYS A 112 -8.21 -7.99 -3.68
N ILE A 113 -9.35 -7.86 -4.36
CA ILE A 113 -10.26 -8.98 -4.70
C ILE A 113 -9.86 -9.67 -6.03
N LEU A 114 -8.97 -9.08 -6.83
CA LEU A 114 -8.49 -9.70 -8.07
C LEU A 114 -7.67 -10.99 -7.82
N PRO A 115 -7.90 -12.07 -8.59
CA PRO A 115 -7.09 -13.29 -8.56
C PRO A 115 -5.59 -13.01 -8.78
N LYS A 116 -4.71 -13.74 -8.08
CA LYS A 116 -3.24 -13.52 -8.13
C LYS A 116 -2.66 -13.59 -9.55
N GLU A 117 -3.32 -14.30 -10.48
CA GLU A 117 -2.91 -14.38 -11.89
C GLU A 117 -3.20 -13.11 -12.70
N LEU A 118 -4.28 -12.38 -12.40
CA LEU A 118 -4.63 -11.11 -13.05
C LEU A 118 -3.90 -9.91 -12.43
N LYS A 119 -3.42 -10.03 -11.19
CA LYS A 119 -2.55 -9.02 -10.56
C LYS A 119 -1.17 -8.92 -11.22
N LYS A 120 -0.69 -10.00 -11.87
CA LYS A 120 0.61 -10.02 -12.56
C LYS A 120 0.59 -9.35 -13.94
N THR A 121 -0.55 -9.31 -14.63
CA THR A 121 -0.66 -8.71 -15.97
C THR A 121 -0.90 -7.20 -15.96
N ILE A 122 -1.29 -6.62 -14.80
CA ILE A 122 -1.56 -5.18 -14.63
C ILE A 122 -0.33 -4.42 -14.06
N ALA A 123 0.72 -5.14 -13.68
CA ALA A 123 1.95 -4.55 -13.16
C ALA A 123 2.90 -4.12 -14.30
N SER A 124 2.85 -2.82 -14.59
CA SER A 124 3.88 -1.98 -15.26
C SER A 124 3.62 -1.64 -16.74
N PRO A 125 3.25 -0.40 -17.08
CA PRO A 125 3.80 0.19 -18.29
C PRO A 125 5.31 0.37 -18.06
N LYS A 126 6.13 -0.33 -18.84
CA LYS A 126 7.58 -0.10 -18.91
C LYS A 126 7.81 1.39 -19.17
N LYS A 127 8.16 2.16 -18.13
CA LYS A 127 8.78 3.47 -18.29
C LYS A 127 10.05 3.26 -19.09
N LYS A 128 10.08 3.74 -20.33
CA LYS A 128 11.33 3.98 -21.05
C LYS A 128 12.24 4.83 -20.14
N PRO A 129 13.52 4.48 -19.96
CA PRO A 129 14.38 5.23 -19.07
C PRO A 129 14.64 6.63 -19.64
N ALA A 130 14.15 7.66 -18.94
CA ALA A 130 14.51 9.06 -19.14
C ALA A 130 15.99 9.36 -18.78
N ALA A 131 16.80 8.33 -18.54
CA ALA A 131 18.21 8.42 -18.16
C ALA A 131 19.16 8.70 -19.33
N ARG A 132 18.71 8.63 -20.60
CA ARG A 132 19.56 8.99 -21.76
C ARG A 132 19.55 10.48 -22.10
N VAL A 133 18.58 11.26 -21.62
CA VAL A 133 18.52 12.71 -21.88
C VAL A 133 19.35 13.50 -20.86
N SER A 134 19.47 13.02 -19.62
CA SER A 134 20.26 13.69 -18.58
C SER A 134 21.77 13.54 -18.77
N VAL A 135 22.25 12.42 -19.31
CA VAL A 135 23.69 12.19 -19.54
C VAL A 135 24.21 13.07 -20.69
N ASN A 136 23.47 13.21 -21.79
CA ASN A 136 23.87 14.11 -22.89
C ASN A 136 23.84 15.58 -22.47
N MET A 137 22.90 16.00 -21.61
CA MET A 137 22.87 17.36 -21.07
C MET A 137 24.04 17.62 -20.12
N LEU A 138 24.40 16.65 -19.26
CA LEU A 138 25.57 16.73 -18.38
C LEU A 138 26.89 16.74 -19.16
N GLU A 139 27.04 15.87 -20.16
CA GLU A 139 28.22 15.85 -21.05
C GLU A 139 28.36 17.16 -21.84
N ASN A 140 27.25 17.74 -22.32
CA ASN A 140 27.27 19.04 -23.01
C ASN A 140 27.64 20.19 -22.06
N THR A 141 27.16 20.19 -20.80
CA THR A 141 27.59 21.18 -19.81
C THR A 141 29.04 21.02 -19.38
N VAL A 142 29.57 19.79 -19.30
CA VAL A 142 30.99 19.54 -18.97
C VAL A 142 31.90 19.96 -20.13
N ARG A 143 31.52 19.68 -21.39
CA ARG A 143 32.26 20.17 -22.57
C ARG A 143 32.24 21.69 -22.67
N ALA A 144 31.09 22.34 -22.40
CA ALA A 144 30.99 23.80 -22.40
C ALA A 144 31.87 24.44 -21.31
N ARG A 145 31.96 23.81 -20.13
CA ARG A 145 32.80 24.29 -19.02
C ARG A 145 34.30 24.10 -19.31
N ASN A 146 34.70 22.99 -19.91
CA ASN A 146 36.09 22.76 -20.31
C ASN A 146 36.52 23.71 -21.44
N ALA A 147 35.64 23.98 -22.43
CA ALA A 147 35.91 24.95 -23.49
C ALA A 147 36.05 26.40 -22.96
N GLN A 148 35.39 26.75 -21.85
CA GLN A 148 35.61 28.05 -21.18
C GLN A 148 36.94 28.10 -20.41
N LEU A 149 37.36 27.01 -19.77
CA LEU A 149 38.66 26.92 -19.09
C LEU A 149 39.82 27.01 -20.07
N ASP A 150 39.73 26.38 -21.24
CA ASP A 150 40.78 26.46 -22.28
C ASP A 150 40.85 27.87 -22.90
N LYS A 151 39.72 28.58 -23.03
CA LYS A 151 39.70 30.00 -23.44
C LYS A 151 40.28 30.95 -22.39
N GLN A 152 40.26 30.59 -21.09
CA GLN A 152 40.92 31.36 -20.05
C GLN A 152 42.43 31.09 -20.00
N LYS A 153 42.86 29.84 -20.21
CA LYS A 153 44.28 29.50 -20.31
C LYS A 153 44.96 30.17 -21.50
N ALA A 154 44.31 30.23 -22.67
CA ALA A 154 44.83 30.94 -23.84
C ALA A 154 44.95 32.47 -23.66
N LYS A 155 44.21 33.07 -22.70
CA LYS A 155 44.34 34.50 -22.36
C LYS A 155 45.45 34.78 -21.34
N HIS A 156 45.88 33.78 -20.57
CA HIS A 156 46.94 33.93 -19.56
C HIS A 156 48.35 33.54 -20.04
N THR A 157 48.49 32.88 -21.20
CA THR A 157 49.80 32.56 -21.79
C THR A 157 50.33 33.62 -22.76
N SER A 158 49.64 34.76 -22.92
CA SER A 158 50.00 35.82 -23.87
C SER A 158 50.69 37.05 -23.25
N VAL A 159 51.19 36.97 -22.01
CA VAL A 159 51.80 38.14 -21.30
C VAL A 159 53.21 37.84 -20.76
N PHE A 160 53.87 36.75 -21.16
CA PHE A 160 55.20 36.41 -20.61
C PHE A 160 56.23 35.98 -21.67
N SER A 161 56.41 36.80 -22.70
CA SER A 161 57.54 36.72 -23.64
C SER A 161 57.97 38.11 -24.11
N SER A 162 58.57 38.90 -23.22
CA SER A 162 59.43 40.05 -23.59
C SER A 162 60.15 40.63 -22.37
N LEU A 163 61.37 40.18 -22.08
CA LEU A 163 62.44 40.82 -21.28
C LEU A 163 63.40 39.71 -20.81
N GLY A 164 64.72 39.71 -20.99
CA GLY A 164 65.65 40.64 -21.62
C GLY A 164 67.03 39.97 -21.58
N MET A 165 67.78 40.09 -22.67
CA MET A 165 69.24 39.89 -22.69
C MET A 165 69.86 41.29 -22.75
N VAL A 166 70.95 41.51 -22.00
CA VAL A 166 72.12 42.37 -22.32
C VAL A 166 72.88 42.71 -21.03
N GLY A 167 74.19 42.49 -21.03
CA GLY A 167 75.18 42.99 -20.08
C GLY A 167 76.60 42.85 -20.67
N PRO A 168 77.40 43.93 -20.81
CA PRO A 168 78.57 43.98 -21.69
C PRO A 168 79.93 43.82 -20.96
N ALA A 169 80.97 43.54 -21.75
CA ALA A 169 82.38 43.51 -21.38
C ALA A 169 83.10 44.84 -21.73
N THR A 170 84.14 45.19 -20.98
CA THR A 170 85.10 46.27 -21.28
C THR A 170 86.54 45.82 -21.00
N PRO A 171 87.51 46.14 -21.89
CA PRO A 171 88.94 46.06 -21.57
C PRO A 171 89.71 47.40 -21.70
N ASP A 172 90.94 47.36 -21.20
CA ASP A 172 92.16 48.14 -21.51
C ASP A 172 92.34 49.61 -21.08
N SER A 173 93.47 49.86 -20.40
CA SER A 173 94.39 50.97 -20.72
C SER A 173 95.77 50.75 -20.07
N ASP A 174 96.74 50.39 -20.92
CA ASP A 174 98.18 50.64 -20.76
C ASP A 174 98.49 52.07 -21.25
N ALA A 175 99.30 52.81 -20.51
CA ALA A 175 100.04 53.97 -21.01
C ALA A 175 101.30 54.17 -20.16
N GLY A 176 102.46 54.06 -20.80
CA GLY A 176 103.76 54.32 -20.20
C GLY A 176 104.35 55.70 -20.53
N ASN A 177 105.62 55.79 -20.16
CA ASN A 177 106.69 56.64 -20.69
C ASN A 177 106.89 58.09 -20.21
N ILE A 178 108.20 58.39 -20.03
CA ILE A 178 109.02 59.61 -20.22
C ILE A 178 109.82 59.87 -18.93
N LEU A 179 111.10 59.51 -18.75
CA LEU A 179 112.35 59.77 -19.48
C LEU A 179 112.75 61.25 -19.62
N VAL A 180 113.55 61.74 -18.67
CA VAL A 180 114.49 62.87 -18.80
C VAL A 180 115.72 62.44 -17.99
N GLY A 181 116.95 62.37 -18.48
CA GLY A 181 117.55 63.07 -19.60
C GLY A 181 118.74 63.89 -19.08
N ALA A 182 119.90 63.21 -18.98
CA ALA A 182 121.28 63.70 -19.13
C ALA A 182 121.72 65.05 -18.53
N LYS A 183 122.86 65.03 -17.82
CA LYS A 183 124.11 65.67 -18.30
C LYS A 183 125.31 65.38 -17.40
N SER A 184 126.45 65.27 -18.06
CA SER A 184 127.80 64.89 -17.66
C SER A 184 128.62 66.00 -16.96
N LEU A 185 129.41 65.59 -15.95
CA LEU A 185 130.82 65.95 -15.57
C LEU A 185 131.34 67.40 -15.78
N PRO A 186 132.09 67.99 -14.82
CA PRO A 186 133.53 67.66 -14.60
C PRO A 186 133.95 67.61 -13.11
N LEU A 187 134.79 66.66 -12.68
CA LEU A 187 136.26 66.73 -12.56
C LEU A 187 136.83 67.92 -11.74
N ASP A 188 137.44 67.56 -10.61
CA ASP A 188 138.34 68.31 -9.72
C ASP A 188 137.83 69.59 -9.04
N GLN A 189 137.03 69.39 -8.00
CA GLN A 189 137.09 70.21 -6.79
C GLN A 189 137.37 69.29 -5.61
N ALA A 190 138.42 69.61 -4.85
CA ALA A 190 138.76 68.97 -3.59
C ALA A 190 137.48 68.72 -2.79
N VAL A 191 137.29 67.50 -2.30
CA VAL A 191 136.15 67.08 -1.50
C VAL A 191 136.02 68.04 -0.32
N ASP A 192 135.14 69.02 -0.46
CA ASP A 192 134.78 69.94 0.59
C ASP A 192 134.13 69.10 1.71
N PRO A 193 134.65 69.10 2.94
CA PRO A 193 134.07 68.35 4.05
C PRO A 193 132.56 68.59 4.22
N TRP A 194 132.08 69.79 3.86
CA TRP A 194 130.65 70.12 3.87
C TRP A 194 129.84 69.40 2.79
N SER A 195 130.41 69.14 1.62
CA SER A 195 129.74 68.39 0.55
C SER A 195 129.51 66.91 0.93
N VAL A 196 130.45 66.31 1.67
CA VAL A 196 130.28 64.94 2.23
C VAL A 196 129.19 64.92 3.29
N LEU A 197 129.13 65.96 4.13
CA LEU A 197 128.07 66.12 5.14
C LEU A 197 126.69 66.28 4.47
N ILE A 198 126.58 67.11 3.44
CA ILE A 198 125.35 67.31 2.66
C ILE A 198 124.93 66.01 1.96
N MET A 199 125.86 65.28 1.34
CA MET A 199 125.54 63.98 0.74
C MET A 199 125.11 62.94 1.79
N HIS A 200 125.72 62.95 2.97
CA HIS A 200 125.32 62.07 4.08
C HIS A 200 123.92 62.42 4.58
N ASP A 201 123.58 63.71 4.74
CA ASP A 201 122.27 64.16 5.18
C ASP A 201 121.18 63.94 4.11
N VAL A 202 121.51 64.13 2.83
CA VAL A 202 120.64 63.77 1.70
C VAL A 202 120.39 62.26 1.68
N LYS A 203 121.43 61.44 1.85
CA LYS A 203 121.29 59.98 1.92
C LYS A 203 120.46 59.54 3.12
N LYS A 204 120.68 60.15 4.30
CA LYS A 204 119.88 59.89 5.49
C LYS A 204 118.41 60.27 5.28
N TYR A 205 118.14 61.41 4.65
CA TYR A 205 116.78 61.83 4.33
C TYR A 205 116.11 60.92 3.30
N GLU A 206 116.85 60.45 2.28
CA GLU A 206 116.36 59.45 1.32
C GLU A 206 116.08 58.11 1.98
N ASP A 207 116.94 57.66 2.89
CA ASP A 207 116.74 56.42 3.64
C ASP A 207 115.55 56.54 4.62
N GLU A 208 115.39 57.68 5.29
CA GLU A 208 114.20 57.98 6.10
C GLU A 208 112.92 58.05 5.25
N ARG A 209 113.00 58.63 4.05
CA ARG A 209 111.87 58.66 3.11
C ARG A 209 111.50 57.26 2.66
N LYS A 210 112.48 56.42 2.30
CA LYS A 210 112.28 55.00 1.96
C LYS A 210 111.68 54.23 3.13
N GLN A 211 112.16 54.44 4.35
CA GLN A 211 111.57 53.82 5.54
C GLN A 211 110.11 54.25 5.77
N ARG A 212 109.77 55.54 5.57
CA ARG A 212 108.37 56.00 5.66
C ARG A 212 107.50 55.40 4.56
N GLU A 213 108.02 55.27 3.34
CA GLU A 213 107.32 54.63 2.22
C GLU A 213 107.11 53.12 2.47
N GLU A 214 108.11 52.42 3.01
CA GLU A 214 108.02 51.03 3.44
C GLU A 214 107.03 50.83 4.59
N GLN A 215 107.04 51.70 5.61
CA GLN A 215 106.04 51.68 6.68
C GLN A 215 104.62 51.89 6.14
N LYS A 216 104.43 52.86 5.24
CA LYS A 216 103.12 53.06 4.57
C LYS A 216 102.71 51.86 3.74
N ARG A 217 103.65 51.21 3.05
CA ARG A 217 103.39 49.98 2.29
C ARG A 217 102.99 48.84 3.23
N LEU A 218 103.69 48.63 4.33
CA LEU A 218 103.35 47.61 5.34
C LEU A 218 101.97 47.86 5.96
N GLN A 219 101.63 49.11 6.29
CA GLN A 219 100.30 49.47 6.79
C GLN A 219 99.20 49.19 5.75
N ARG A 220 99.44 49.50 4.48
CA ARG A 220 98.50 49.16 3.39
C ARG A 220 98.34 47.65 3.21
N GLU A 221 99.43 46.89 3.30
CA GLU A 221 99.39 45.43 3.22
C GLU A 221 98.64 44.82 4.42
N GLN A 222 98.80 45.37 5.63
CA GLN A 222 98.05 44.97 6.82
C GLN A 222 96.54 45.24 6.67
N TRP A 223 96.15 46.45 6.26
CA TRP A 223 94.75 46.79 6.02
C TRP A 223 94.13 45.98 4.89
N LYS A 224 94.90 45.67 3.85
CA LYS A 224 94.43 44.78 2.78
C LYS A 224 94.14 43.38 3.31
N ARG A 225 95.03 42.80 4.12
CA ARG A 225 94.78 41.49 4.75
C ARG A 225 93.57 41.52 5.66
N GLU A 226 93.39 42.57 6.45
CA GLU A 226 92.25 42.71 7.36
C GLU A 226 90.92 42.86 6.60
N LEU A 227 90.90 43.61 5.49
CA LEU A 227 89.75 43.70 4.60
C LEU A 227 89.46 42.36 3.90
N ASP A 228 90.49 41.68 3.39
CA ASP A 228 90.35 40.36 2.76
C ASP A 228 89.81 39.32 3.75
N ASP A 229 90.22 39.39 5.03
CA ASP A 229 89.71 38.52 6.08
C ASP A 229 88.25 38.85 6.47
N GLN A 230 87.87 40.13 6.52
CA GLN A 230 86.46 40.53 6.70
C GLN A 230 85.56 40.06 5.55
N VAL A 231 86.04 40.15 4.30
CA VAL A 231 85.31 39.64 3.14
C VAL A 231 85.13 38.13 3.24
N LYS A 232 86.19 37.37 3.57
CA LYS A 232 86.08 35.92 3.78
C LYS A 232 85.12 35.54 4.90
N ILE A 233 85.11 36.28 6.01
CA ILE A 233 84.16 36.05 7.12
C ILE A 233 82.73 36.32 6.64
N ASN A 234 82.49 37.41 5.90
CA ASN A 234 81.18 37.72 5.36
C ASN A 234 80.70 36.70 4.31
N GLU A 235 81.60 36.21 3.46
CA GLU A 235 81.29 35.14 2.50
C GLU A 235 80.94 33.83 3.21
N ARG A 236 81.64 33.48 4.30
CA ARG A 236 81.31 32.30 5.12
C ARG A 236 79.93 32.44 5.75
N LYS A 237 79.63 33.59 6.38
CA LYS A 237 78.31 33.87 6.96
C LYS A 237 77.18 33.82 5.92
N LYS A 238 77.41 34.35 4.71
CA LYS A 238 76.45 34.25 3.61
C LYS A 238 76.22 32.80 3.16
N LYS A 239 77.28 31.99 3.09
CA LYS A 239 77.17 30.57 2.76
C LYS A 239 76.44 29.76 3.85
N GLU A 240 76.71 30.06 5.11
CA GLU A 240 76.01 29.44 6.24
C GLU A 240 74.52 29.79 6.24
N ALA A 241 74.17 31.07 6.07
CA ALA A 241 72.78 31.50 5.96
C ALA A 241 72.05 30.83 4.77
N ALA A 242 72.70 30.72 3.61
CA ALA A 242 72.13 30.03 2.45
C ALA A 242 71.93 28.52 2.70
N MET A 243 72.83 27.87 3.45
CA MET A 243 72.66 26.45 3.82
C MET A 243 71.55 26.25 4.84
N GLU A 244 71.38 27.16 5.80
CA GLU A 244 70.25 27.10 6.75
C GLU A 244 68.90 27.33 6.05
N GLU A 245 68.83 28.25 5.09
CA GLU A 245 67.61 28.49 4.31
C GLU A 245 67.21 27.27 3.47
N VAL A 246 68.19 26.59 2.85
CA VAL A 246 67.95 25.33 2.12
C VAL A 246 67.45 24.23 3.06
N LYS A 247 68.04 24.08 4.25
CA LYS A 247 67.58 23.10 5.24
C LYS A 247 66.15 23.38 5.71
N TYR A 248 65.83 24.64 5.98
CA TYR A 248 64.49 25.02 6.38
C TYR A 248 63.44 24.74 5.28
N ALA A 249 63.78 25.03 4.02
CA ALA A 249 62.91 24.71 2.88
C ALA A 249 62.73 23.21 2.67
N GLU A 250 63.79 22.40 2.87
CA GLU A 250 63.69 20.93 2.83
C GLU A 250 62.80 20.39 3.97
N GLU A 251 62.95 20.90 5.19
CA GLU A 251 62.12 20.52 6.34
C GLU A 251 60.65 20.87 6.13
N GLU A 252 60.34 22.05 5.58
CA GLU A 252 58.97 22.47 5.25
C GLU A 252 58.36 21.55 4.16
N GLN A 253 59.16 21.19 3.14
CA GLN A 253 58.72 20.29 2.09
C GLN A 253 58.44 18.87 2.61
N ASP A 254 59.26 18.37 3.53
CA ASP A 254 59.06 17.06 4.14
C ASP A 254 57.85 17.04 5.09
N GLN A 255 57.59 18.12 5.84
CA GLN A 255 56.37 18.26 6.63
C GLN A 255 55.11 18.22 5.76
N LEU A 256 55.12 18.89 4.60
CA LEU A 256 54.03 18.83 3.62
C LEU A 256 53.81 17.42 3.07
N ARG A 257 54.89 16.68 2.72
CA ARG A 257 54.79 15.29 2.27
C ARG A 257 54.20 14.37 3.33
N VAL A 258 54.62 14.53 4.59
CA VAL A 258 54.08 13.75 5.72
C VAL A 258 52.59 14.05 5.91
N ALA A 259 52.18 15.32 5.82
CA ALA A 259 50.78 15.72 5.92
C ALA A 259 49.92 15.10 4.80
N ASP A 260 50.39 15.13 3.56
CA ASP A 260 49.71 14.52 2.40
C ASP A 260 49.56 13.00 2.55
N ILE A 261 50.59 12.31 3.05
CA ILE A 261 50.55 10.86 3.30
C ILE A 261 49.52 10.55 4.40
N GLN A 262 49.47 11.33 5.48
CA GLN A 262 48.48 11.14 6.54
C GLN A 262 47.06 11.42 6.06
N GLU A 263 46.86 12.43 5.21
CA GLU A 263 45.54 12.75 4.65
C GLU A 263 45.03 11.65 3.72
N LYS A 264 45.92 11.09 2.87
CA LYS A 264 45.61 9.92 2.04
C LYS A 264 45.22 8.71 2.87
N LYS A 265 45.98 8.38 3.92
CA LYS A 265 45.64 7.29 4.86
C LYS A 265 44.28 7.51 5.54
N LYS A 266 43.95 8.74 5.94
CA LYS A 266 42.64 9.09 6.51
C LYS A 266 41.51 8.94 5.48
N LYS A 267 41.72 9.34 4.22
CA LYS A 267 40.76 9.17 3.11
C LYS A 267 40.53 7.68 2.78
N GLU A 268 41.59 6.89 2.71
CA GLU A 268 41.53 5.44 2.50
C GLU A 268 40.82 4.71 3.65
N ALA A 269 41.13 5.06 4.91
CA ALA A 269 40.44 4.51 6.07
C ALA A 269 38.93 4.84 6.06
N LYS A 270 38.56 6.09 5.72
CA LYS A 270 37.15 6.49 5.56
C LYS A 270 36.47 5.71 4.43
N MET A 271 37.14 5.50 3.30
CA MET A 271 36.62 4.70 2.19
C MET A 271 36.38 3.25 2.62
N MET A 272 37.33 2.62 3.31
CA MET A 272 37.23 1.26 3.86
C MET A 272 36.10 1.10 4.87
N ILE A 273 35.89 2.08 5.76
CA ILE A 273 34.75 2.05 6.70
C ILE A 273 33.43 2.15 5.93
N ASN A 274 33.37 3.01 4.92
CA ASN A 274 32.16 3.21 4.12
C ASN A 274 31.83 2.00 3.24
N THR A 275 32.82 1.29 2.70
CA THR A 275 32.59 0.03 1.98
C THR A 275 32.08 -1.06 2.93
N LYS A 276 32.66 -1.23 4.12
CA LYS A 276 32.16 -2.17 5.13
C LYS A 276 30.71 -1.88 5.54
N LEU A 277 30.38 -0.61 5.80
CA LEU A 277 29.00 -0.19 6.10
C LEU A 277 28.03 -0.48 4.94
N LYS A 278 28.46 -0.33 3.69
CA LYS A 278 27.65 -0.68 2.52
C LYS A 278 27.45 -2.19 2.42
N GLU A 279 28.47 -3.00 2.69
CA GLU A 279 28.38 -4.46 2.72
C GLU A 279 27.44 -4.95 3.84
N GLU A 280 27.51 -4.39 5.04
CA GLU A 280 26.59 -4.71 6.15
C GLU A 280 25.14 -4.31 5.81
N ARG A 281 24.95 -3.14 5.20
CA ARG A 281 23.62 -2.73 4.69
C ARG A 281 23.13 -3.67 3.59
N ALA A 282 24.00 -4.16 2.71
CA ALA A 282 23.62 -5.11 1.68
C ALA A 282 23.22 -6.47 2.29
N LYS A 283 23.98 -6.96 3.30
CA LYS A 283 23.67 -8.19 4.04
C LYS A 283 22.33 -8.10 4.75
N THR A 284 22.08 -7.02 5.50
CA THR A 284 20.80 -6.81 6.21
C THR A 284 19.62 -6.69 5.25
N VAL A 285 19.79 -6.05 4.09
CA VAL A 285 18.74 -6.01 3.05
C VAL A 285 18.50 -7.39 2.45
N ALA A 286 19.54 -8.18 2.20
CA ALA A 286 19.41 -9.54 1.68
C ALA A 286 18.70 -10.47 2.67
N GLU A 287 19.08 -10.44 3.95
CA GLU A 287 18.41 -11.18 5.03
C GLU A 287 16.93 -10.81 5.16
N LEU A 288 16.60 -9.51 5.11
CA LEU A 288 15.20 -9.05 5.12
C LEU A 288 14.40 -9.51 3.89
N GLN A 289 15.03 -9.55 2.72
CA GLN A 289 14.39 -10.08 1.51
C GLN A 289 14.16 -11.59 1.60
N GLU A 290 15.10 -12.32 2.19
CA GLU A 290 14.97 -13.76 2.41
C GLU A 290 13.88 -14.08 3.44
N GLN A 291 13.82 -13.35 4.56
CA GLN A 291 12.75 -13.49 5.54
C GLN A 291 11.38 -13.23 4.92
N LYS A 292 11.25 -12.19 4.08
CA LYS A 292 10.00 -11.91 3.36
C LYS A 292 9.63 -13.02 2.37
N ARG A 293 10.62 -13.66 1.73
CA ARG A 293 10.38 -14.82 0.84
C ARG A 293 9.88 -16.03 1.63
N ARG A 294 10.51 -16.36 2.76
CA ARG A 294 10.10 -17.46 3.64
C ARG A 294 8.68 -17.26 4.18
N GLN A 295 8.36 -16.06 4.67
CA GLN A 295 7.00 -15.72 5.12
C GLN A 295 5.96 -15.84 3.99
N LEU A 296 6.32 -15.46 2.76
CA LEU A 296 5.43 -15.63 1.61
C LEU A 296 5.26 -17.09 1.18
N GLU A 297 6.25 -17.94 1.41
CA GLU A 297 6.16 -19.38 1.16
C GLU A 297 5.32 -20.07 2.22
N GLU A 298 5.54 -19.78 3.51
CA GLU A 298 4.71 -20.24 4.63
C GLU A 298 3.24 -19.85 4.42
N GLN A 299 2.95 -18.59 4.09
CA GLN A 299 1.59 -18.15 3.80
C GLN A 299 0.96 -18.89 2.61
N LYS A 300 1.75 -19.20 1.58
CA LYS A 300 1.23 -19.98 0.43
C LYS A 300 0.98 -21.43 0.78
N GLU A 301 1.79 -22.03 1.64
CA GLU A 301 1.57 -23.39 2.12
C GLU A 301 0.36 -23.47 3.05
N GLU A 302 0.20 -22.51 3.96
CA GLU A 302 -0.98 -22.35 4.81
C GLU A 302 -2.24 -22.18 3.95
N GLU A 303 -2.27 -21.23 3.01
CA GLU A 303 -3.38 -21.02 2.07
C GLU A 303 -3.71 -22.31 1.30
N LYS A 304 -2.70 -23.03 0.78
CA LYS A 304 -2.90 -24.31 0.07
C LYS A 304 -3.48 -25.38 0.99
N SER A 305 -3.02 -25.44 2.25
CA SER A 305 -3.51 -26.42 3.22
C SER A 305 -4.96 -26.13 3.63
N GLU A 306 -5.34 -24.86 3.76
CA GLU A 306 -6.71 -24.42 4.02
C GLU A 306 -7.63 -24.70 2.83
N VAL A 307 -7.19 -24.39 1.61
CA VAL A 307 -7.94 -24.72 0.39
C VAL A 307 -8.19 -26.23 0.30
N ARG A 308 -7.17 -27.06 0.54
CA ARG A 308 -7.34 -28.53 0.56
C ARG A 308 -8.32 -28.99 1.65
N ARG A 309 -8.32 -28.34 2.83
CA ARG A 309 -9.29 -28.64 3.90
C ARG A 309 -10.71 -28.27 3.48
N MET A 310 -10.89 -27.08 2.88
CA MET A 310 -12.19 -26.61 2.38
C MET A 310 -12.71 -27.50 1.24
N GLU A 311 -11.85 -27.89 0.29
CA GLU A 311 -12.20 -28.83 -0.78
C GLU A 311 -12.63 -30.19 -0.22
N ALA A 312 -11.91 -30.72 0.77
CA ALA A 312 -12.28 -31.96 1.44
C ALA A 312 -13.60 -31.85 2.21
N GLU A 313 -13.89 -30.70 2.80
CA GLU A 313 -15.15 -30.43 3.50
C GLU A 313 -16.32 -30.31 2.53
N ILE A 314 -16.15 -29.61 1.41
CA ILE A 314 -17.14 -29.52 0.32
C ILE A 314 -17.43 -30.91 -0.23
N ALA A 315 -16.41 -31.71 -0.55
CA ALA A 315 -16.58 -33.07 -1.05
C ALA A 315 -17.33 -33.98 -0.04
N ARG A 316 -17.09 -33.81 1.27
CA ARG A 316 -17.84 -34.50 2.32
C ARG A 316 -19.30 -34.02 2.39
N ALA A 317 -19.55 -32.72 2.22
CA ALA A 317 -20.90 -32.16 2.20
C ALA A 317 -21.70 -32.63 0.97
N GLU A 318 -21.08 -32.67 -0.21
CA GLU A 318 -21.67 -33.20 -1.44
C GLU A 318 -22.02 -34.69 -1.30
N ARG A 319 -21.11 -35.51 -0.76
CA ARG A 319 -21.41 -36.93 -0.47
C ARG A 319 -22.56 -37.09 0.51
N ARG A 320 -22.67 -36.23 1.53
CA ARG A 320 -23.80 -36.24 2.47
C ARG A 320 -25.11 -35.84 1.78
N GLN A 321 -25.10 -34.84 0.89
CA GLN A 321 -26.28 -34.48 0.11
C GLN A 321 -26.70 -35.59 -0.85
N GLN A 322 -25.74 -36.24 -1.51
CA GLN A 322 -26.01 -37.33 -2.43
C GLN A 322 -26.65 -38.53 -1.70
N ARG A 323 -26.12 -38.90 -0.53
CA ARG A 323 -26.75 -39.91 0.34
C ARG A 323 -28.18 -39.54 0.75
N LYS A 324 -28.43 -38.28 1.12
CA LYS A 324 -29.80 -37.82 1.43
C LYS A 324 -30.73 -37.94 0.24
N ARG A 325 -30.27 -37.59 -0.98
CA ARG A 325 -31.07 -37.75 -2.21
C ARG A 325 -31.34 -39.23 -2.52
N GLU A 326 -30.37 -40.11 -2.31
CA GLU A 326 -30.55 -41.56 -2.46
C GLU A 326 -31.55 -42.11 -1.44
N GLU A 327 -31.43 -41.72 -0.16
CA GLU A 327 -32.39 -42.09 0.89
C GLU A 327 -33.81 -41.55 0.61
N GLU A 328 -33.94 -40.32 0.13
CA GLU A 328 -35.23 -39.74 -0.28
C GLU A 328 -35.82 -40.47 -1.49
N ALA A 329 -35.00 -40.82 -2.48
CA ALA A 329 -35.43 -41.61 -3.64
C ALA A 329 -35.86 -43.02 -3.23
N GLU A 330 -35.17 -43.65 -2.28
CA GLU A 330 -35.54 -44.95 -1.73
C GLU A 330 -36.85 -44.88 -0.95
N ARG A 331 -37.04 -43.85 -0.10
CA ARG A 331 -38.33 -43.61 0.58
C ARG A 331 -39.47 -43.38 -0.40
N ALA A 332 -39.23 -42.64 -1.47
CA ALA A 332 -40.23 -42.44 -2.52
C ALA A 332 -40.61 -43.74 -3.23
N LYS A 333 -39.62 -44.62 -3.51
CA LYS A 333 -39.90 -45.96 -4.06
C LYS A 333 -40.71 -46.82 -3.10
N ARG A 334 -40.36 -46.87 -1.81
CA ARG A 334 -41.13 -47.60 -0.80
C ARG A 334 -42.58 -47.11 -0.71
N LEU A 335 -42.79 -45.79 -0.70
CA LEU A 335 -44.15 -45.22 -0.73
C LEU A 335 -44.91 -45.55 -2.02
N GLN A 336 -44.24 -45.65 -3.17
CA GLN A 336 -44.88 -46.10 -4.41
C GLN A 336 -45.28 -47.58 -4.35
N GLU A 337 -44.45 -48.43 -3.74
CA GLU A 337 -44.73 -49.86 -3.54
C GLU A 337 -45.91 -50.05 -2.57
N GLU A 338 -45.90 -49.37 -1.42
CA GLU A 338 -47.03 -49.37 -0.47
C GLU A 338 -48.33 -48.88 -1.13
N ASN A 339 -48.28 -47.84 -1.96
CA ASN A 339 -49.45 -47.37 -2.71
C ASN A 339 -49.95 -48.39 -3.74
N LYS A 340 -49.04 -49.12 -4.42
CA LYS A 340 -49.41 -50.20 -5.34
C LYS A 340 -50.05 -51.37 -4.60
N GLU A 341 -49.53 -51.73 -3.43
CA GLU A 341 -50.10 -52.77 -2.58
C GLU A 341 -51.48 -52.37 -2.05
N GLN A 342 -51.66 -51.15 -1.57
CA GLN A 342 -52.97 -50.63 -1.17
C GLN A 342 -53.98 -50.63 -2.32
N ARG A 343 -53.54 -50.33 -3.55
CA ARG A 343 -54.40 -50.44 -4.73
C ARG A 343 -54.82 -51.88 -5.01
N LYS A 344 -53.88 -52.84 -4.93
CA LYS A 344 -54.19 -54.27 -5.07
C LYS A 344 -55.17 -54.75 -4.00
N MET A 345 -54.93 -54.39 -2.74
CA MET A 345 -55.84 -54.72 -1.64
C MET A 345 -57.24 -54.14 -1.85
N ARG A 346 -57.35 -52.87 -2.27
CA ARG A 346 -58.66 -52.25 -2.59
C ARG A 346 -59.33 -52.91 -3.79
N GLU A 347 -58.59 -53.34 -4.80
CA GLU A 347 -59.13 -54.08 -5.94
C GLU A 347 -59.61 -55.48 -5.53
N GLU A 348 -58.89 -56.17 -4.66
CA GLU A 348 -59.30 -57.45 -4.08
C GLU A 348 -60.55 -57.31 -3.21
N GLU A 349 -60.64 -56.26 -2.38
CA GLU A 349 -61.84 -55.92 -1.62
C GLU A 349 -63.03 -55.61 -2.54
N ARG A 350 -62.82 -54.87 -3.64
CA ARG A 350 -63.85 -54.61 -4.65
C ARG A 350 -64.31 -55.89 -5.33
N LYS A 351 -63.39 -56.78 -5.72
CA LYS A 351 -63.72 -58.09 -6.29
C LYS A 351 -64.48 -58.96 -5.28
N LYS A 352 -64.09 -58.93 -4.01
CA LYS A 352 -64.78 -59.67 -2.94
C LYS A 352 -66.19 -59.12 -2.72
N LYS A 353 -66.36 -57.80 -2.64
CA LYS A 353 -67.69 -57.16 -2.57
C LYS A 353 -68.54 -57.53 -3.78
N HIS A 354 -68.00 -57.44 -4.99
CA HIS A 354 -68.71 -57.82 -6.20
C HIS A 354 -69.13 -59.29 -6.21
N ARG A 355 -68.28 -60.21 -5.70
CA ARG A 355 -68.67 -61.62 -5.52
C ARG A 355 -69.80 -61.78 -4.51
N MET A 356 -69.72 -61.10 -3.36
CA MET A 356 -70.79 -61.11 -2.36
C MET A 356 -72.10 -60.54 -2.92
N ASP A 357 -72.03 -59.46 -3.70
CA ASP A 357 -73.19 -58.84 -4.35
C ASP A 357 -73.79 -59.76 -5.42
N LEU A 358 -72.95 -60.49 -6.18
CA LEU A 358 -73.40 -61.51 -7.13
C LEU A 358 -74.04 -62.71 -6.43
N GLU A 359 -73.46 -63.18 -5.33
CA GLU A 359 -74.05 -64.24 -4.50
C GLU A 359 -75.37 -63.80 -3.87
N TYR A 360 -75.45 -62.54 -3.42
CA TYR A 360 -76.67 -61.95 -2.90
C TYR A 360 -77.74 -61.80 -3.98
N ALA A 361 -77.37 -61.31 -5.18
CA ALA A 361 -78.25 -61.22 -6.33
C ALA A 361 -78.72 -62.61 -6.80
N ALA A 362 -77.84 -63.62 -6.80
CA ALA A 362 -78.20 -65.00 -7.11
C ALA A 362 -79.13 -65.61 -6.04
N SER A 363 -78.93 -65.27 -4.77
CA SER A 363 -79.83 -65.66 -3.68
C SER A 363 -81.20 -64.98 -3.81
N GLN A 364 -81.23 -63.69 -4.13
CA GLN A 364 -82.47 -62.97 -4.44
C GLN A 364 -83.15 -63.54 -5.68
N ALA A 365 -82.42 -63.88 -6.73
CA ALA A 365 -82.95 -64.54 -7.92
C ALA A 365 -83.56 -65.91 -7.57
N ARG A 366 -82.90 -66.72 -6.73
CA ARG A 366 -83.49 -67.98 -6.22
C ARG A 366 -84.73 -67.76 -5.38
N MET A 367 -84.75 -66.72 -4.53
CA MET A 367 -85.95 -66.35 -3.75
C MET A 367 -87.08 -65.87 -4.66
N LEU A 368 -86.76 -65.12 -5.71
CA LEU A 368 -87.72 -64.72 -6.74
C LEU A 368 -88.19 -65.92 -7.55
N ASP A 369 -87.32 -66.87 -7.92
CA ASP A 369 -87.66 -68.13 -8.58
C ASP A 369 -88.53 -69.01 -7.68
N ASP A 370 -88.30 -69.03 -6.37
CA ASP A 370 -89.13 -69.74 -5.39
C ASP A 370 -90.49 -69.05 -5.21
N LEU A 371 -90.52 -67.71 -5.23
CA LEU A 371 -91.76 -66.94 -5.28
C LEU A 371 -92.49 -67.11 -6.61
N GLU A 372 -91.77 -67.24 -7.73
CA GLU A 372 -92.30 -67.50 -9.05
C GLU A 372 -92.77 -68.93 -9.17
N ARG A 373 -92.11 -69.92 -8.55
CA ARG A 373 -92.63 -71.28 -8.40
C ARG A 373 -93.89 -71.30 -7.57
N ARG A 374 -93.91 -70.63 -6.42
CA ARG A 374 -95.14 -70.47 -5.61
C ARG A 374 -96.22 -69.72 -6.38
N ARG A 375 -95.84 -68.71 -7.17
CA ARG A 375 -96.75 -67.97 -8.05
C ARG A 375 -97.17 -68.81 -9.24
N LEU A 376 -96.36 -69.73 -9.78
CA LEU A 376 -96.68 -70.64 -10.88
C LEU A 376 -97.53 -71.81 -10.40
N GLU A 377 -97.37 -72.25 -9.16
CA GLU A 377 -98.26 -73.19 -8.48
C GLU A 377 -99.61 -72.50 -8.16
N ALA A 378 -99.57 -71.25 -7.67
CA ALA A 378 -100.76 -70.42 -7.49
C ALA A 378 -101.40 -70.03 -8.82
N LEU A 379 -100.59 -69.78 -9.85
CA LEU A 379 -101.02 -69.52 -11.23
C LEU A 379 -101.42 -70.81 -11.91
N GLY A 380 -100.98 -72.00 -11.52
CA GLY A 380 -101.55 -73.27 -11.97
C GLY A 380 -102.99 -73.38 -11.46
N LYS A 381 -103.19 -73.06 -10.18
CA LYS A 381 -104.52 -72.94 -9.56
C LYS A 381 -105.35 -71.78 -10.12
N ILE A 382 -104.73 -70.69 -10.59
CA ILE A 382 -105.42 -69.58 -11.27
C ILE A 382 -105.57 -69.85 -12.77
N LYS A 383 -104.73 -70.63 -13.45
CA LYS A 383 -104.79 -71.01 -14.88
C LYS A 383 -105.84 -72.08 -15.11
N GLU A 384 -106.11 -72.91 -14.10
CA GLU A 384 -107.39 -73.64 -14.01
C GLU A 384 -108.60 -72.68 -13.91
N LYS A 385 -108.48 -71.54 -13.22
CA LYS A 385 -109.50 -70.47 -13.15
C LYS A 385 -109.45 -69.45 -14.30
N MET A 386 -108.39 -69.44 -15.11
CA MET A 386 -108.14 -68.48 -16.20
C MET A 386 -108.34 -69.15 -17.56
N LYS A 387 -108.39 -70.48 -17.68
CA LYS A 387 -109.06 -71.12 -18.83
C LYS A 387 -110.52 -70.66 -18.99
N THR A 388 -111.10 -70.08 -17.94
CA THR A 388 -112.40 -69.40 -17.92
C THR A 388 -112.35 -67.87 -18.09
N ILE A 389 -111.16 -67.24 -18.12
CA ILE A 389 -110.96 -65.77 -18.23
C ILE A 389 -109.91 -65.41 -19.32
N GLU A 390 -109.52 -66.36 -20.18
CA GLU A 390 -108.58 -66.16 -21.32
C GLU A 390 -109.29 -65.64 -22.59
N VAL A 391 -110.38 -64.90 -22.42
CA VAL A 391 -111.12 -64.20 -23.50
C VAL A 391 -111.09 -62.67 -23.35
N MET A 392 -110.44 -62.09 -22.31
CA MET A 392 -110.48 -60.63 -22.08
C MET A 392 -109.13 -59.94 -21.83
N GLY A 393 -108.02 -60.51 -22.34
CA GLY A 393 -106.66 -60.06 -21.98
C GLY A 393 -105.90 -59.17 -22.97
N ASP A 394 -106.46 -58.80 -24.13
CA ASP A 394 -105.72 -58.11 -25.20
C ASP A 394 -105.80 -56.55 -25.17
N THR A 395 -106.08 -55.94 -24.01
CA THR A 395 -106.29 -54.46 -23.91
C THR A 395 -105.49 -53.77 -22.80
N LEU A 396 -104.24 -54.19 -22.53
CA LEU A 396 -103.34 -53.51 -21.58
C LEU A 396 -102.00 -53.03 -22.17
N GLY A 397 -101.90 -52.95 -23.51
CA GLY A 397 -100.69 -52.50 -24.22
C GLY A 397 -100.46 -50.97 -24.25
N HIS A 398 -101.44 -50.15 -23.86
CA HIS A 398 -101.32 -48.68 -23.97
C HIS A 398 -100.90 -47.95 -22.69
N SER A 399 -100.82 -48.62 -21.54
CA SER A 399 -100.38 -48.01 -20.26
C SER A 399 -98.84 -48.05 -20.05
N ILE A 400 -98.09 -48.76 -20.88
CA ILE A 400 -96.63 -48.93 -20.72
C ILE A 400 -95.86 -47.80 -21.42
N LEU A 401 -96.36 -47.33 -22.57
CA LEU A 401 -95.72 -46.28 -23.37
C LEU A 401 -95.75 -44.90 -22.68
N GLU A 402 -96.80 -44.56 -21.94
CA GLU A 402 -96.85 -43.29 -21.17
C GLU A 402 -95.83 -43.23 -20.02
N LYS A 403 -95.45 -44.39 -19.44
CA LYS A 403 -94.45 -44.42 -18.35
C LYS A 403 -93.02 -44.27 -18.85
N GLU A 404 -92.73 -44.74 -20.07
CA GLU A 404 -91.42 -44.57 -20.69
C GLU A 404 -91.15 -43.09 -21.04
N GLU A 405 -92.15 -42.38 -21.55
CA GLU A 405 -92.03 -40.93 -21.81
C GLU A 405 -91.84 -40.10 -20.53
N GLU A 406 -92.45 -40.49 -19.40
CA GLU A 406 -92.25 -39.82 -18.11
C GLU A 406 -90.87 -40.09 -17.48
N ASP A 407 -90.26 -41.25 -17.76
CA ASP A 407 -88.89 -41.57 -17.32
C ASP A 407 -87.84 -40.84 -18.16
N GLU A 408 -88.09 -40.65 -19.47
CA GLU A 408 -87.24 -39.84 -20.34
C GLU A 408 -87.21 -38.36 -19.92
N ARG A 409 -88.37 -37.76 -19.61
CA ARG A 409 -88.44 -36.38 -19.10
C ARG A 409 -87.70 -36.21 -17.77
N ARG A 410 -87.75 -37.23 -16.90
CA ARG A 410 -86.96 -37.21 -15.64
C ARG A 410 -85.47 -37.28 -15.92
N ALA A 411 -85.02 -38.13 -16.86
CA ALA A 411 -83.62 -38.23 -17.24
C ALA A 411 -83.06 -36.92 -17.83
N GLU A 412 -83.85 -36.23 -18.65
CA GLU A 412 -83.46 -34.92 -19.24
C GLU A 412 -83.32 -33.83 -18.17
N MET A 413 -84.24 -33.77 -17.20
CA MET A 413 -84.14 -32.83 -16.08
C MET A 413 -82.87 -33.07 -15.23
N TRP A 414 -82.48 -34.33 -15.01
CA TRP A 414 -81.23 -34.66 -14.33
C TRP A 414 -79.99 -34.23 -15.11
N ARG A 415 -79.98 -34.39 -16.44
CA ARG A 415 -78.87 -33.92 -17.30
C ARG A 415 -78.73 -32.40 -17.25
N GLN A 416 -79.82 -31.65 -17.40
CA GLN A 416 -79.79 -30.18 -17.30
C GLN A 416 -79.35 -29.70 -15.92
N ALA A 417 -79.77 -30.38 -14.84
CA ALA A 417 -79.32 -30.06 -13.49
C ALA A 417 -77.82 -30.32 -13.28
N TYR A 418 -77.28 -31.37 -13.90
CA TYR A 418 -75.86 -31.70 -13.87
C TYR A 418 -75.02 -30.70 -14.65
N GLU A 419 -75.43 -30.33 -15.86
CA GLU A 419 -74.76 -29.31 -16.69
C GLU A 419 -74.73 -27.94 -16.00
N LYS A 420 -75.84 -27.52 -15.37
CA LYS A 420 -75.88 -26.29 -14.57
C LYS A 420 -74.91 -26.32 -13.38
N LYS A 421 -74.70 -27.49 -12.76
CA LYS A 421 -73.71 -27.64 -11.67
C LYS A 421 -72.28 -27.57 -12.20
N GLN A 422 -71.99 -28.19 -13.35
CA GLN A 422 -70.65 -28.11 -13.97
C GLN A 422 -70.30 -26.68 -14.37
N LEU A 423 -71.23 -25.95 -15.02
CA LEU A 423 -71.03 -24.54 -15.37
C LEU A 423 -70.78 -23.64 -14.15
N LYS A 424 -71.41 -23.92 -13.00
CA LYS A 424 -71.12 -23.20 -11.75
C LYS A 424 -69.71 -23.49 -11.23
N ILE A 425 -69.29 -24.75 -11.26
CA ILE A 425 -67.94 -25.15 -10.85
C ILE A 425 -66.87 -24.53 -11.76
N GLU A 426 -67.13 -24.45 -13.07
CA GLU A 426 -66.22 -23.81 -14.03
C GLU A 426 -66.09 -22.31 -13.78
N ARG A 427 -67.20 -21.58 -13.58
CA ARG A 427 -67.14 -20.15 -13.21
C ARG A 427 -66.40 -19.91 -11.90
N GLU A 428 -66.64 -20.73 -10.87
CA GLU A 428 -65.92 -20.62 -9.60
C GLU A 428 -64.41 -20.89 -9.76
N ARG A 429 -64.01 -21.76 -10.70
CA ARG A 429 -62.59 -21.99 -11.02
C ARG A 429 -61.99 -20.80 -11.75
N GLU A 430 -62.70 -20.23 -12.72
CA GLU A 430 -62.25 -19.03 -13.45
C GLU A 430 -62.08 -17.84 -12.52
N GLU A 431 -63.04 -17.57 -11.63
CA GLU A 431 -62.95 -16.50 -10.63
C GLU A 431 -61.76 -16.70 -9.66
N ARG A 432 -61.46 -17.95 -9.27
CA ARG A 432 -60.28 -18.26 -8.45
C ARG A 432 -58.98 -18.01 -9.22
N ILE A 433 -58.92 -18.40 -10.50
CA ILE A 433 -57.75 -18.15 -11.35
C ILE A 433 -57.54 -16.65 -11.53
N GLU A 434 -58.62 -15.88 -11.72
CA GLU A 434 -58.55 -14.43 -11.88
C GLU A 434 -58.08 -13.72 -10.60
N LYS A 435 -58.58 -14.14 -9.43
CA LYS A 435 -58.07 -13.65 -8.13
C LYS A 435 -56.58 -13.94 -7.94
N LEU A 436 -56.13 -15.16 -8.26
CA LEU A 436 -54.71 -15.51 -8.19
C LEU A 436 -53.85 -14.70 -9.16
N ARG A 437 -54.38 -14.35 -10.35
CA ARG A 437 -53.70 -13.45 -11.30
C ARG A 437 -53.59 -12.03 -10.74
N GLN A 438 -54.65 -11.51 -10.13
CA GLN A 438 -54.63 -10.18 -9.50
C GLN A 438 -53.65 -10.12 -8.33
N GLU A 439 -53.65 -11.13 -7.46
CA GLU A 439 -52.68 -11.25 -6.35
C GLU A 439 -51.24 -11.34 -6.87
N SER A 440 -51.01 -12.08 -7.96
CA SER A 440 -49.69 -12.17 -8.60
C SER A 440 -49.22 -10.82 -9.19
N ILE A 441 -50.12 -10.05 -9.81
CA ILE A 441 -49.81 -8.71 -10.32
C ILE A 441 -49.44 -7.77 -9.17
N LEU A 442 -50.24 -7.74 -8.10
CA LEU A 442 -49.96 -6.90 -6.93
C LEU A 442 -48.63 -7.29 -6.27
N SER A 443 -48.36 -8.59 -6.13
CA SER A 443 -47.07 -9.08 -5.61
C SER A 443 -45.88 -8.64 -6.48
N LEU A 444 -46.03 -8.64 -7.81
CA LEU A 444 -45.00 -8.17 -8.73
C LEU A 444 -44.79 -6.65 -8.65
N GLU A 445 -45.85 -5.87 -8.44
CA GLU A 445 -45.77 -4.42 -8.25
C GLU A 445 -45.08 -4.06 -6.93
N GLU A 446 -45.43 -4.74 -5.83
CA GLU A 446 -44.75 -4.58 -4.54
C GLU A 446 -43.25 -4.92 -4.65
N GLN A 447 -42.90 -5.99 -5.35
CA GLN A 447 -41.49 -6.34 -5.61
C GLN A 447 -40.76 -5.27 -6.43
N LYS A 448 -41.43 -4.65 -7.42
CA LYS A 448 -40.84 -3.54 -8.19
C LYS A 448 -40.59 -2.33 -7.30
N GLN A 449 -41.55 -1.94 -6.46
CA GLN A 449 -41.40 -0.82 -5.53
C GLN A 449 -40.27 -1.06 -4.51
N LEU A 450 -40.16 -2.27 -3.97
CA LEU A 450 -39.07 -2.63 -3.06
C LEU A 450 -37.70 -2.52 -3.74
N ARG A 451 -37.56 -3.03 -4.97
CA ARG A 451 -36.31 -2.88 -5.75
C ARG A 451 -35.98 -1.43 -6.06
N GLU A 452 -36.99 -0.59 -6.28
CA GLU A 452 -36.79 0.83 -6.54
C GLU A 452 -36.33 1.58 -5.27
N LEU A 453 -36.94 1.28 -4.13
CA LEU A 453 -36.48 1.80 -2.82
C LEU A 453 -35.07 1.33 -2.47
N GLU A 454 -34.72 0.07 -2.75
CA GLU A 454 -33.35 -0.43 -2.59
C GLU A 454 -32.35 0.32 -3.48
N ARG A 455 -32.70 0.59 -4.74
CA ARG A 455 -31.85 1.41 -5.63
C ARG A 455 -31.67 2.82 -5.11
N GLN A 456 -32.71 3.45 -4.54
CA GLN A 456 -32.60 4.77 -3.93
C GLN A 456 -31.70 4.75 -2.69
N LYS A 457 -31.82 3.72 -1.84
CA LYS A 457 -30.92 3.53 -0.69
C LYS A 457 -29.47 3.35 -1.12
N GLN A 458 -29.21 2.52 -2.13
CA GLN A 458 -27.88 2.33 -2.69
C GLN A 458 -27.28 3.64 -3.21
N LYS A 459 -28.06 4.44 -3.95
CA LYS A 459 -27.60 5.77 -4.40
C LYS A 459 -27.26 6.70 -3.24
N LEU A 460 -28.07 6.73 -2.19
CA LEU A 460 -27.79 7.54 -1.01
C LEU A 460 -26.54 7.07 -0.25
N GLU A 461 -26.28 5.77 -0.22
CA GLU A 461 -25.04 5.22 0.35
C GLU A 461 -23.82 5.55 -0.51
N GLU A 462 -23.93 5.44 -1.83
CA GLU A 462 -22.89 5.86 -2.78
C GLU A 462 -22.57 7.35 -2.62
N ASP A 463 -23.59 8.21 -2.51
CA ASP A 463 -23.41 9.65 -2.29
C ASP A 463 -22.76 9.93 -0.92
N LYS A 464 -23.15 9.23 0.14
CA LYS A 464 -22.49 9.34 1.46
C LYS A 464 -21.03 8.95 1.39
N MET A 465 -20.72 7.84 0.72
CA MET A 465 -19.33 7.39 0.52
C MET A 465 -18.54 8.41 -0.31
N ALA A 466 -19.13 8.96 -1.37
CA ALA A 466 -18.51 10.00 -2.18
C ALA A 466 -18.22 11.28 -1.36
N ILE A 467 -19.13 11.69 -0.48
CA ILE A 467 -18.92 12.81 0.45
C ILE A 467 -17.77 12.50 1.43
N GLN A 468 -17.72 11.28 1.99
CA GLN A 468 -16.63 10.87 2.87
C GLN A 468 -15.27 10.88 2.18
N PHE A 469 -15.19 10.39 0.93
CA PHE A 469 -13.97 10.44 0.13
C PHE A 469 -13.53 11.88 -0.16
N LYS A 470 -14.46 12.76 -0.52
CA LYS A 470 -14.18 14.20 -0.69
C LYS A 470 -13.64 14.82 0.61
N ALA A 471 -14.25 14.51 1.76
CA ALA A 471 -13.79 15.00 3.05
C ALA A 471 -12.38 14.48 3.42
N GLN A 472 -12.08 13.21 3.15
CA GLN A 472 -10.73 12.65 3.35
C GLN A 472 -9.70 13.30 2.41
N ALA A 473 -10.07 13.57 1.16
CA ALA A 473 -9.19 14.25 0.21
C ALA A 473 -8.87 15.69 0.66
N ILE A 474 -9.86 16.41 1.19
CA ILE A 474 -9.66 17.75 1.76
C ILE A 474 -8.74 17.69 2.98
N LYS A 475 -8.93 16.73 3.90
CA LYS A 475 -8.06 16.55 5.06
C LYS A 475 -6.61 16.23 4.65
N ALA A 476 -6.42 15.32 3.69
CA ALA A 476 -5.09 14.98 3.19
C ALA A 476 -4.39 16.18 2.53
N ARG A 477 -5.13 17.04 1.83
CA ARG A 477 -4.61 18.30 1.28
C ARG A 477 -4.19 19.28 2.37
N GLN A 478 -5.03 19.47 3.40
CA GLN A 478 -4.70 20.33 4.55
C GLN A 478 -3.46 19.82 5.31
N GLU A 479 -3.35 18.51 5.52
CA GLU A 479 -2.15 17.92 6.15
C GLU A 479 -0.88 18.11 5.31
N ALA A 480 -0.98 18.02 3.99
CA ALA A 480 0.14 18.31 3.08
C ALA A 480 0.54 19.79 3.15
N GLU A 481 -0.42 20.72 3.15
CA GLU A 481 -0.17 22.15 3.30
C GLU A 481 0.46 22.49 4.66
N VAL A 482 0.02 21.86 5.76
CA VAL A 482 0.63 22.03 7.09
C VAL A 482 2.07 21.51 7.09
N LYS A 483 2.34 20.34 6.50
CA LYS A 483 3.71 19.81 6.38
C LYS A 483 4.61 20.73 5.58
N GLU A 484 4.12 21.30 4.49
CA GLU A 484 4.86 22.26 3.67
C GLU A 484 5.14 23.57 4.43
N ARG A 485 4.18 24.06 5.22
CA ARG A 485 4.42 25.22 6.11
C ARG A 485 5.49 24.92 7.15
N MET A 486 5.42 23.75 7.80
CA MET A 486 6.41 23.32 8.79
C MET A 486 7.82 23.19 8.20
N THR A 487 7.96 22.67 6.97
CA THR A 487 9.28 22.60 6.31
C THR A 487 9.80 23.97 5.92
N LYS A 488 8.94 24.87 5.44
CA LYS A 488 9.29 26.28 5.17
C LYS A 488 9.72 27.01 6.44
N GLU A 489 9.01 26.83 7.55
CA GLU A 489 9.37 27.43 8.83
C GLU A 489 10.71 26.92 9.36
N LYS A 490 10.96 25.60 9.30
CA LYS A 490 12.26 25.02 9.67
C LYS A 490 13.39 25.57 8.80
N TYR A 491 13.16 25.72 7.50
CA TYR A 491 14.14 26.32 6.59
C TYR A 491 14.41 27.79 6.93
N LEU A 492 13.35 28.56 7.25
CA LEU A 492 13.50 29.95 7.68
C LEU A 492 14.23 30.08 9.02
N GLN A 493 13.99 29.18 9.98
CA GLN A 493 14.73 29.11 11.24
C GLN A 493 16.22 28.84 10.98
N TYR A 494 16.53 27.83 10.18
CA TYR A 494 17.90 27.51 9.78
C TYR A 494 18.58 28.70 9.08
N LYS A 495 17.87 29.40 8.20
CA LYS A 495 18.38 30.61 7.55
C LYS A 495 18.68 31.72 8.56
N ARG A 496 17.79 31.96 9.54
CA ARG A 496 18.02 32.96 10.60
C ARG A 496 19.21 32.59 11.49
N GLU A 497 19.43 31.31 11.78
CA GLU A 497 20.59 30.83 12.52
C GLU A 497 21.89 31.07 11.75
N LEU A 498 21.92 30.71 10.47
CA LEU A 498 23.05 31.02 9.57
C LEU A 498 23.34 32.52 9.52
N GLU A 499 22.30 33.35 9.43
CA GLU A 499 22.46 34.81 9.39
C GLU A 499 23.03 35.36 10.70
N LYS A 500 22.59 34.83 11.85
CA LYS A 500 23.20 35.14 13.16
C LYS A 500 24.66 34.71 13.23
N ASP A 501 25.01 33.54 12.70
CA ASP A 501 26.39 33.07 12.69
C ASP A 501 27.28 33.89 11.77
N ILE A 502 26.76 34.33 10.62
CA ILE A 502 27.45 35.28 9.74
C ILE A 502 27.65 36.62 10.45
N GLN A 503 26.63 37.15 11.13
CA GLN A 503 26.75 38.38 11.92
C GLN A 503 27.76 38.26 13.06
N ARG A 504 27.76 37.14 13.80
CA ARG A 504 28.77 36.86 14.82
C ARG A 504 30.17 36.81 14.23
N ARG A 505 30.36 36.13 13.10
CA ARG A 505 31.66 36.10 12.41
C ARG A 505 32.08 37.50 11.96
N ALA A 506 31.16 38.30 11.42
CA ALA A 506 31.43 39.67 11.02
C ALA A 506 31.78 40.58 12.22
N GLN A 507 31.13 40.39 13.37
CA GLN A 507 31.48 41.07 14.62
C GLN A 507 32.86 40.65 15.12
N MET A 508 33.15 39.35 15.14
CA MET A 508 34.47 38.82 15.50
C MET A 508 35.57 39.33 14.56
N THR A 509 35.32 39.45 13.25
CA THR A 509 36.29 40.05 12.32
C THR A 509 36.46 41.55 12.57
N MET A 510 35.39 42.31 12.85
CA MET A 510 35.51 43.72 13.19
C MET A 510 36.20 43.95 14.55
N GLU A 511 36.02 43.03 15.52
CA GLU A 511 36.74 43.04 16.79
C GLU A 511 38.20 42.58 16.65
N ALA A 512 38.49 41.67 15.73
CA ALA A 512 39.87 41.28 15.40
C ALA A 512 40.62 42.39 14.64
N ASP A 513 39.94 43.07 13.71
CA ASP A 513 40.48 44.21 12.96
C ASP A 513 40.60 45.46 13.86
N ARG A 514 39.74 45.59 14.88
CA ARG A 514 39.95 46.49 16.01
C ARG A 514 40.92 45.84 16.99
N LEU A 515 42.21 45.85 16.66
CA LEU A 515 43.37 45.53 17.52
C LEU A 515 43.19 46.01 18.98
N LYS A 516 42.45 45.26 19.78
CA LYS A 516 42.46 45.36 21.23
C LYS A 516 43.46 44.30 21.66
N MET A 517 44.51 44.73 22.35
CA MET A 517 45.42 43.82 23.03
C MET A 517 44.60 42.75 23.76
N THR A 518 45.00 41.50 23.57
CA THR A 518 44.41 40.38 24.30
C THR A 518 44.50 40.64 25.80
N LYS A 519 43.63 40.00 26.60
CA LYS A 519 43.66 40.20 28.07
C LYS A 519 45.06 39.95 28.67
N GLU A 520 45.79 38.98 28.12
CA GLU A 520 47.15 38.64 28.53
C GLU A 520 48.16 39.74 28.13
N GLU A 521 48.04 40.32 26.94
CA GLU A 521 48.85 41.48 26.53
C GLU A 521 48.54 42.74 27.33
N LEU A 522 47.27 42.96 27.70
CA LEU A 522 46.86 44.05 28.59
C LEU A 522 47.41 43.88 30.01
N GLU A 523 47.49 42.65 30.52
CA GLU A 523 48.09 42.36 31.83
C GLU A 523 49.61 42.52 31.79
N LEU A 524 50.28 42.10 30.72
CA LEU A 524 51.73 42.30 30.51
C LEU A 524 52.11 43.78 30.34
N ASN A 525 51.29 44.55 29.62
CA ASN A 525 51.52 45.97 29.39
C ASN A 525 50.86 46.87 30.44
N ARG A 526 50.28 46.29 31.51
CA ARG A 526 49.54 47.04 32.53
C ARG A 526 50.38 48.15 33.17
N HIS A 527 51.63 47.85 33.50
CA HIS A 527 52.55 48.84 34.08
C HIS A 527 52.90 49.96 33.09
N LEU A 528 53.09 49.64 31.80
CA LEU A 528 53.35 50.66 30.75
C LEU A 528 52.12 51.53 30.45
N LEU A 529 50.92 50.96 30.54
CA LEU A 529 49.66 51.68 30.35
C LEU A 529 49.33 52.57 31.54
N GLU A 530 49.59 52.12 32.77
CA GLU A 530 49.41 52.91 33.99
C GLU A 530 50.40 54.10 34.04
N ASP A 531 51.63 53.93 33.57
CA ASP A 531 52.63 55.01 33.50
C ASP A 531 52.37 56.03 32.38
N SER A 532 51.70 55.65 31.28
CA SER A 532 51.37 56.57 30.17
C SER A 532 50.14 57.45 30.41
N LEU A 533 49.45 57.26 31.54
CA LEU A 533 48.28 58.03 31.97
C LEU A 533 48.60 59.15 32.98
N VAL A 534 49.88 59.35 33.31
CA VAL A 534 50.42 60.48 34.10
C VAL A 534 51.11 61.46 33.15
#